data_AF-A0A177MIV5-F1
#
_entry.id   AF-A0A177MIV5-F1
#
_cell.length_a   1.000
_cell.length_b   1.000
_cell.length_c   1.000
_cell.angle_alpha   90.00
_cell.angle_beta   90.00
_cell.angle_gamma   90.00
#
_symmetry.space_group_name_H-M   'P 1'
#
loop_
_entity.id
_entity.type
_entity.pdbx_description
1 polymer ?
#
loop_
_entity_poly.entity_id
_entity_poly.type
_entity_poly.pdbx_seq_one_letter_code
_entity_poly.pdbx_strand_id
1 'polypeptide(L)'
;RFDYFSGKAAVVVLGKQELHLLSVALGYAQLGPDDTLAEILNAPDRDELLKWLRLRSLIHHDSKLNFTLVNAGLPGEWTFSQALTFAYEVESVLSGSNYAAFLENRKQDQSRWHAKLRGWKRLNFIANAYTQMAYCNEQGKLDFKAAGPIDSQPAGLMPWYRVPNRLTSQLNVVFADDAHFADSVYAGFHPLGGLSALQLSTPTGTIAVTP
;
A
#
# COMPACT_ATOMS: atom_id res chain seq x y z
N ARG A 1 -25.82 1.27 0.63
CA ARG A 1 -25.18 2.20 1.59
C ARG A 1 -24.79 1.37 2.82
N PHE A 2 -23.48 1.20 3.06
CA PHE A 2 -22.78 0.45 4.13
C PHE A 2 -23.11 -1.00 4.49
N ASP A 3 -24.34 -1.48 4.31
CA ASP A 3 -24.66 -2.91 4.49
C ASP A 3 -23.98 -3.83 3.45
N TYR A 4 -23.36 -3.26 2.41
CA TYR A 4 -22.60 -4.01 1.40
C TYR A 4 -21.16 -4.32 1.81
N PHE A 5 -20.57 -3.53 2.72
CA PHE A 5 -19.17 -3.68 3.17
C PHE A 5 -19.05 -4.19 4.61
N SER A 6 -20.18 -4.43 5.29
CA SER A 6 -20.25 -5.08 6.61
C SER A 6 -20.12 -6.61 6.55
N GLY A 7 -20.17 -7.20 5.35
CA GLY A 7 -20.02 -8.64 5.11
C GLY A 7 -18.67 -8.99 4.49
N LYS A 8 -18.27 -10.27 4.60
CA LYS A 8 -17.05 -10.92 4.07
C LYS A 8 -16.81 -10.77 2.54
N ALA A 9 -17.42 -9.80 1.86
CA ALA A 9 -17.48 -9.68 0.41
C ALA A 9 -16.33 -8.83 -0.19
N ALA A 10 -15.68 -7.97 0.59
CA ALA A 10 -14.59 -7.13 0.07
C ALA A 10 -13.44 -6.98 1.08
N VAL A 11 -12.22 -7.09 0.55
CA VAL A 11 -10.97 -6.78 1.25
C VAL A 11 -10.47 -5.45 0.71
N VAL A 12 -10.16 -4.52 1.60
CA VAL A 12 -9.66 -3.18 1.27
C VAL A 12 -8.34 -2.96 1.98
N VAL A 13 -7.37 -2.43 1.24
CA VAL A 13 -6.10 -1.93 1.80
C VAL A 13 -6.03 -0.41 1.66
N LEU A 14 -5.39 0.26 2.61
CA LEU A 14 -5.22 1.72 2.62
C LEU A 14 -4.22 2.17 1.56
N GLY A 15 -4.58 3.21 0.81
CA GLY A 15 -3.73 3.89 -0.14
C GLY A 15 -3.37 5.32 0.29
N LYS A 16 -2.73 6.05 -0.63
CA LYS A 16 -2.29 7.43 -0.40
C LYS A 16 -3.47 8.37 -0.18
N GLN A 17 -4.51 8.21 -1.01
CA GLN A 17 -5.69 9.09 -1.01
C GLN A 17 -6.53 8.89 0.24
N GLU A 18 -6.65 7.66 0.76
CA GLU A 18 -7.35 7.39 2.02
C GLU A 18 -6.67 8.08 3.20
N LEU A 19 -5.33 8.02 3.25
CA LEU A 19 -4.57 8.69 4.30
C LEU A 19 -4.56 10.23 4.14
N HIS A 20 -4.63 10.72 2.90
CA HIS A 20 -4.83 12.15 2.61
C HIS A 20 -6.20 12.64 3.07
N LEU A 21 -7.27 11.91 2.75
CA LEU A 21 -8.64 12.18 3.20
C LEU A 21 -8.72 12.27 4.74
N LEU A 22 -8.11 11.32 5.45
CA LEU A 22 -8.05 11.37 6.92
C LEU A 22 -7.30 12.61 7.43
N SER A 23 -6.23 13.02 6.75
CA SER A 23 -5.43 14.21 7.13
C SER A 23 -6.21 15.50 6.89
N VAL A 24 -6.91 15.62 5.75
CA VAL A 24 -7.78 16.76 5.43
C VAL A 24 -8.94 16.85 6.41
N ALA A 25 -9.56 15.71 6.75
CA ALA A 25 -10.68 15.68 7.69
C ALA A 25 -10.31 16.18 9.09
N LEU A 26 -9.04 16.09 9.50
CA LEU A 26 -8.52 16.61 10.76
C LEU A 26 -7.91 18.02 10.63
N GLY A 27 -7.87 18.59 9.42
CA GLY A 27 -7.29 19.91 9.17
C GLY A 27 -5.76 19.93 9.06
N TYR A 28 -5.11 18.77 8.97
CA TYR A 28 -3.64 18.66 8.84
C TYR A 28 -3.14 18.69 7.39
N ALA A 29 -4.07 18.61 6.42
CA ALA A 29 -3.79 18.78 5.00
C ALA A 29 -4.88 19.66 4.37
N GLN A 30 -4.56 20.26 3.23
CA GLN A 30 -5.51 21.04 2.43
C GLN A 30 -5.96 20.23 1.23
N LEU A 31 -7.19 20.49 0.76
CA LEU A 31 -7.64 19.96 -0.52
C LEU A 31 -6.85 20.62 -1.66
N GLY A 32 -6.35 19.79 -2.56
CA GLY A 32 -5.87 20.23 -3.85
C GLY A 32 -7.02 20.66 -4.77
N PRO A 33 -6.75 21.41 -5.84
CA PRO A 33 -7.77 21.83 -6.81
C PRO A 33 -8.43 20.64 -7.53
N ASP A 34 -7.72 19.52 -7.66
CA ASP A 34 -8.18 18.31 -8.36
C ASP A 34 -8.71 17.23 -7.40
N ASP A 35 -8.79 17.50 -6.10
CA ASP A 35 -9.28 16.52 -5.12
C ASP A 35 -10.80 16.34 -5.20
N THR A 36 -11.25 15.10 -5.34
CA THR A 36 -12.68 14.72 -5.38
C THR A 36 -13.26 14.36 -4.01
N LEU A 37 -12.59 14.77 -2.92
CA LEU A 37 -12.90 14.34 -1.55
C LEU A 37 -14.06 15.12 -0.89
N ALA A 38 -14.52 16.21 -1.52
CA ALA A 38 -15.54 17.09 -0.96
C ALA A 38 -16.85 16.36 -0.65
N GLU A 39 -17.27 15.39 -1.47
CA GLU A 39 -18.49 14.63 -1.23
C GLU A 39 -18.42 13.82 0.07
N ILE A 40 -17.30 13.15 0.32
CA ILE A 40 -17.08 12.36 1.55
C ILE A 40 -16.99 13.29 2.77
N LEU A 41 -16.28 14.42 2.63
CA LEU A 41 -16.09 15.38 3.72
C LEU A 41 -17.36 16.12 4.14
N ASN A 42 -18.35 16.20 3.25
CA ASN A 42 -19.65 16.83 3.49
C ASN A 42 -20.78 15.80 3.70
N ALA A 43 -20.48 14.50 3.66
CA ALA A 43 -21.47 13.45 3.82
C ALA A 43 -22.08 13.45 5.23
N PRO A 44 -23.39 13.22 5.40
CA PRO A 44 -24.02 13.13 6.73
C PRO A 44 -23.42 12.03 7.62
N ASP A 45 -22.88 10.97 7.02
CA ASP A 45 -22.25 9.82 7.65
C ASP A 45 -20.71 9.92 7.69
N ARG A 46 -20.11 11.07 7.34
CA ARG A 46 -18.66 11.31 7.28
C ARG A 46 -17.87 10.66 8.41
N ASP A 47 -18.26 10.91 9.66
CA ASP A 47 -17.48 10.43 10.82
C ASP A 47 -17.47 8.90 10.92
N GLU A 48 -18.57 8.25 10.52
CA GLU A 48 -18.64 6.79 10.41
C GLU A 48 -17.73 6.29 9.29
N LEU A 49 -17.74 6.94 8.13
CA LEU A 49 -16.88 6.62 6.98
C LEU A 49 -15.40 6.68 7.37
N LEU A 50 -14.97 7.79 7.97
CA LEU A 50 -13.59 8.02 8.36
C LEU A 50 -13.15 7.08 9.48
N LYS A 51 -14.06 6.78 10.43
CA LYS A 51 -13.80 5.79 11.49
C LYS A 51 -13.66 4.39 10.92
N TRP A 52 -14.47 3.99 9.93
CA TRP A 52 -14.31 2.70 9.27
C TRP A 52 -13.01 2.64 8.45
N LEU A 53 -12.69 3.73 7.76
CA LEU A 53 -11.53 3.83 6.87
C LEU A 53 -10.21 3.67 7.62
N ARG A 54 -10.03 4.38 8.74
CA ARG A 54 -8.79 4.30 9.54
C ARG A 54 -8.53 2.91 10.17
N LEU A 55 -9.51 2.00 10.10
CA LEU A 55 -9.42 0.63 10.59
C LEU A 55 -9.11 -0.39 9.47
N ARG A 56 -8.89 0.07 8.23
CA ARG A 56 -8.48 -0.82 7.13
C ARG A 56 -6.99 -1.16 7.23
N SER A 57 -6.61 -2.30 6.66
CA SER A 57 -5.23 -2.78 6.67
C SER A 57 -4.37 -2.08 5.61
N LEU A 58 -3.04 -2.11 5.73
CA LEU A 58 -2.09 -1.71 4.68
C LEU A 58 -1.68 -2.89 3.79
N ILE A 59 -1.81 -4.10 4.32
CA ILE A 59 -1.50 -5.35 3.64
C ILE A 59 -2.56 -6.40 3.99
N HIS A 60 -2.94 -7.20 3.00
CA HIS A 60 -3.74 -8.39 3.22
C HIS A 60 -3.06 -9.59 2.56
N HIS A 61 -3.04 -10.74 3.22
CA HIS A 61 -2.57 -11.98 2.62
C HIS A 61 -3.64 -13.05 2.74
N ASP A 62 -4.04 -13.59 1.60
CA ASP A 62 -4.90 -14.75 1.52
C ASP A 62 -4.03 -16.00 1.34
N SER A 63 -3.92 -16.80 2.41
CA SER A 63 -3.11 -18.02 2.40
C SER A 63 -3.70 -19.14 1.55
N LYS A 64 -5.01 -19.12 1.26
CA LYS A 64 -5.66 -20.12 0.42
C LYS A 64 -5.38 -19.83 -1.06
N LEU A 65 -5.50 -18.57 -1.46
CA LEU A 65 -5.17 -18.15 -2.81
C LEU A 65 -3.65 -18.03 -3.01
N ASN A 66 -2.89 -17.87 -1.92
CA ASN A 66 -1.47 -17.55 -1.92
C ASN A 66 -1.18 -16.21 -2.62
N PHE A 67 -1.99 -15.19 -2.33
CA PHE A 67 -1.83 -13.83 -2.84
C PHE A 67 -1.76 -12.81 -1.70
N THR A 68 -0.96 -11.77 -1.93
CA THR A 68 -0.79 -10.62 -1.04
C THR A 68 -1.28 -9.38 -1.77
N LEU A 69 -2.20 -8.64 -1.15
CA LEU A 69 -2.70 -7.37 -1.62
C LEU A 69 -2.05 -6.23 -0.84
N VAL A 70 -1.49 -5.25 -1.56
CA VAL A 70 -0.98 -3.97 -1.03
C VAL A 70 -1.41 -2.85 -1.96
N ASN A 71 -1.41 -1.59 -1.51
CA ASN A 71 -1.74 -0.49 -2.42
C ASN A 71 -0.58 -0.21 -3.38
N ALA A 72 0.57 0.23 -2.86
CA ALA A 72 1.74 0.57 -3.66
C ALA A 72 2.77 -0.57 -3.70
N GLY A 73 3.43 -0.89 -2.59
CA GLY A 73 4.36 -2.01 -2.62
C GLY A 73 5.05 -2.39 -1.30
N LEU A 74 6.04 -3.27 -1.43
CA LEU A 74 6.88 -3.78 -0.35
C LEU A 74 8.36 -3.46 -0.59
N PRO A 75 9.09 -2.83 0.35
CA PRO A 75 10.54 -2.69 0.24
C PRO A 75 11.25 -4.05 0.08
N GLY A 76 12.24 -4.12 -0.80
CA GLY A 76 12.91 -5.38 -1.15
C GLY A 76 13.69 -6.04 -0.01
N GLU A 77 14.11 -5.23 0.97
CA GLU A 77 14.87 -5.65 2.14
C GLU A 77 14.00 -6.17 3.30
N TRP A 78 12.66 -6.17 3.15
CA TRP A 78 11.76 -6.72 4.15
C TRP A 78 11.46 -8.19 3.86
N THR A 79 11.60 -9.04 4.87
CA THR A 79 10.94 -10.35 4.84
C THR A 79 9.43 -10.19 4.87
N PHE A 80 8.69 -11.22 4.43
CA PHE A 80 7.23 -11.19 4.50
C PHE A 80 6.70 -11.00 5.94
N SER A 81 7.31 -11.65 6.93
CA SER A 81 6.95 -11.47 8.34
C SER A 81 7.19 -10.04 8.84
N GLN A 82 8.29 -9.41 8.42
CA GLN A 82 8.55 -8.00 8.72
C GLN A 82 7.51 -7.08 8.06
N ALA A 83 7.15 -7.33 6.81
CA ALA A 83 6.11 -6.58 6.13
C ALA A 83 4.81 -6.56 6.95
N LEU A 84 4.30 -7.74 7.34
CA LEU A 84 3.10 -7.86 8.17
C LEU A 84 3.24 -7.14 9.52
N THR A 85 4.39 -7.29 10.19
CA THR A 85 4.67 -6.65 11.48
C THR A 85 4.68 -5.12 11.37
N PHE A 86 5.28 -4.58 10.31
CA PHE A 86 5.38 -3.14 10.10
C PHE A 86 4.04 -2.54 9.70
N ALA A 87 3.25 -3.24 8.88
CA ALA A 87 1.88 -2.83 8.59
C ALA A 87 1.06 -2.71 9.89
N TYR A 88 1.11 -3.74 10.74
CA TYR A 88 0.43 -3.74 12.04
C TYR A 88 0.87 -2.58 12.94
N GLU A 89 2.14 -2.19 12.89
CA GLU A 89 2.67 -1.04 13.64
C GLU A 89 1.94 0.26 13.27
N VAL A 90 1.75 0.53 11.97
CA VAL A 90 1.03 1.73 11.50
C VAL A 90 -0.48 1.59 11.70
N GLU A 91 -1.06 0.43 11.41
CA GLU A 91 -2.49 0.15 11.61
C GLU A 91 -2.91 0.32 13.07
N SER A 92 -2.06 -0.09 14.02
CA SER A 92 -2.30 0.10 15.46
C SER A 92 -2.35 1.58 15.85
N VAL A 93 -1.51 2.40 15.22
CA VAL A 93 -1.52 3.86 15.45
C VAL A 93 -2.77 4.49 14.83
N LEU A 94 -3.13 4.09 13.60
CA LEU A 94 -4.32 4.59 12.88
C LEU A 94 -5.63 4.21 13.58
N SER A 95 -5.70 3.03 14.18
CA SER A 95 -6.87 2.55 14.93
C SER A 95 -6.93 3.08 16.36
N GLY A 96 -5.78 3.42 16.96
CA GLY A 96 -5.66 3.92 18.33
C GLY A 96 -5.97 5.41 18.52
N SER A 97 -5.62 5.92 19.70
CA SER A 97 -5.81 7.33 20.08
C SER A 97 -4.80 8.27 19.43
N ASN A 98 -3.64 7.77 18.99
CA ASN A 98 -2.55 8.57 18.43
C ASN A 98 -2.69 8.82 16.93
N TYR A 99 -3.78 8.41 16.28
CA TYR A 99 -3.94 8.52 14.83
C TYR A 99 -3.88 9.98 14.36
N ALA A 100 -4.48 10.92 15.11
CA ALA A 100 -4.43 12.34 14.77
C ALA A 100 -3.00 12.89 14.79
N ALA A 101 -2.25 12.60 15.86
CA ALA A 101 -0.83 13.00 15.97
C ALA A 101 0.04 12.38 14.87
N PHE A 102 -0.24 11.13 14.47
CA PHE A 102 0.44 10.50 13.35
C PHE A 102 0.14 11.20 12.01
N LEU A 103 -1.12 11.49 11.74
CA LEU A 103 -1.54 12.17 10.50
C LEU A 103 -0.98 13.59 10.42
N GLU A 104 -0.92 14.31 11.54
CA GLU A 104 -0.25 15.61 11.65
C GLU A 104 1.25 15.52 11.33
N ASN A 105 1.91 14.43 11.76
CA ASN A 105 3.35 14.22 11.57
C ASN A 105 3.70 13.49 10.26
N ARG A 106 2.73 13.25 9.38
CA ARG A 106 2.92 12.52 8.13
C ARG A 106 3.79 13.32 7.16
N LYS A 107 4.87 12.70 6.68
CA LYS A 107 5.82 13.31 5.73
C LYS A 107 6.63 12.26 4.99
N GLN A 108 7.26 12.66 3.88
CA GLN A 108 8.18 11.83 3.11
C GLN A 108 9.64 12.10 3.51
N ASP A 109 9.96 11.94 4.79
CA ASP A 109 11.25 12.35 5.35
C ASP A 109 12.33 11.26 5.33
N GLN A 110 11.98 10.03 4.94
CA GLN A 110 12.90 8.90 4.82
C GLN A 110 12.72 8.24 3.45
N SER A 111 13.82 8.08 2.71
CA SER A 111 13.84 7.41 1.40
C SER A 111 14.44 6.01 1.45
N ARG A 112 14.95 5.54 2.60
CA ARG A 112 15.50 4.20 2.73
C ARG A 112 15.17 3.61 4.09
N TRP A 113 14.87 2.32 4.12
CA TRP A 113 14.69 1.61 5.38
C TRP A 113 16.02 1.43 6.09
N HIS A 114 15.98 1.45 7.41
CA HIS A 114 17.02 0.87 8.23
C HIS A 114 16.44 0.49 9.60
N ALA A 115 16.96 -0.57 10.21
CA ALA A 115 16.47 -1.11 11.48
C ALA A 115 16.52 -0.11 12.66
N LYS A 116 17.32 0.95 12.56
CA LYS A 116 17.43 2.03 13.55
C LYS A 116 16.37 3.13 13.45
N LEU A 117 15.48 3.10 12.44
CA LEU A 117 14.37 4.06 12.38
C LEU A 117 13.47 3.92 13.61
N ARG A 118 13.02 5.04 14.18
CA ARG A 118 12.17 5.11 15.37
C ARG A 118 11.13 6.23 15.23
N GLY A 119 10.06 6.13 16.01
CA GLY A 119 9.00 7.15 16.11
C GLY A 119 8.39 7.49 14.75
N TRP A 120 8.10 8.79 14.53
CA TRP A 120 7.43 9.26 13.31
C TRP A 120 8.18 8.93 12.02
N LYS A 121 9.52 9.03 12.01
CA LYS A 121 10.34 8.67 10.83
C LYS A 121 10.12 7.22 10.39
N ARG A 122 9.97 6.31 11.36
CA ARG A 122 9.71 4.89 11.10
C ARG A 122 8.31 4.68 10.55
N LEU A 123 7.29 5.21 11.24
CA LEU A 123 5.90 5.10 10.84
C LEU A 123 5.65 5.72 9.45
N ASN A 124 6.25 6.89 9.20
CA ASN A 124 6.20 7.56 7.91
C ASN A 124 6.82 6.73 6.80
N PHE A 125 8.03 6.19 7.02
CA PHE A 125 8.64 5.31 6.02
C PHE A 125 7.74 4.12 5.70
N ILE A 126 7.22 3.44 6.73
CA ILE A 126 6.37 2.27 6.56
C ILE A 126 5.09 2.63 5.78
N ALA A 127 4.37 3.67 6.21
CA ALA A 127 3.16 4.10 5.55
C ALA A 127 3.41 4.53 4.10
N ASN A 128 4.49 5.27 3.84
CA ASN A 128 4.83 5.71 2.48
C ASN A 128 5.22 4.54 1.59
N ALA A 129 5.92 3.53 2.12
CA ALA A 129 6.25 2.32 1.36
C ALA A 129 4.98 1.59 0.90
N TYR A 130 4.00 1.42 1.80
CA TYR A 130 2.73 0.77 1.48
C TYR A 130 1.82 1.58 0.56
N THR A 131 1.89 2.91 0.59
CA THR A 131 0.88 3.77 -0.04
C THR A 131 1.37 4.59 -1.23
N GLN A 132 2.67 4.81 -1.38
CA GLN A 132 3.22 5.79 -2.33
C GLN A 132 4.49 5.32 -3.06
N MET A 133 4.92 4.07 -2.87
CA MET A 133 6.12 3.57 -3.49
C MET A 133 5.88 3.20 -4.97
N ALA A 134 6.63 3.83 -5.88
CA ALA A 134 6.62 3.48 -7.30
C ALA A 134 8.01 3.03 -7.76
N TYR A 135 8.99 3.93 -7.68
CA TYR A 135 10.35 3.71 -8.15
C TYR A 135 11.36 3.70 -7.01
N CYS A 136 12.45 2.99 -7.22
CA CYS A 136 13.63 3.03 -6.36
C CYS A 136 14.90 2.71 -7.15
N ASN A 137 16.05 3.00 -6.56
CA ASN A 137 17.34 2.58 -7.12
C ASN A 137 17.70 1.13 -6.75
N GLU A 138 18.81 0.63 -7.28
CA GLU A 138 19.32 -0.73 -7.02
C GLU A 138 19.55 -1.04 -5.53
N GLN A 139 19.78 -0.02 -4.70
CA GLN A 139 19.98 -0.18 -3.26
C GLN A 139 18.67 -0.11 -2.45
N GLY A 140 17.52 -0.09 -3.13
CA GLY A 140 16.19 -0.01 -2.50
C GLY A 140 15.84 1.37 -1.94
N LYS A 141 16.57 2.43 -2.31
CA LYS A 141 16.21 3.80 -1.94
C LYS A 141 15.03 4.27 -2.78
N LEU A 142 13.93 4.60 -2.13
CA LEU A 142 12.69 5.08 -2.73
C LEU A 142 12.87 6.47 -3.35
N ASP A 143 12.27 6.65 -4.52
CA ASP A 143 12.10 7.94 -5.15
C ASP A 143 10.61 8.31 -5.15
N PHE A 144 10.26 9.37 -4.41
CA PHE A 144 8.88 9.85 -4.29
C PHE A 144 8.50 10.88 -5.36
N LYS A 145 9.42 11.25 -6.26
CA LYS A 145 9.20 12.23 -7.32
C LYS A 145 8.96 11.56 -8.67
N ALA A 146 9.65 10.45 -8.93
CA ALA A 146 9.48 9.68 -10.13
C ALA A 146 8.06 9.10 -10.19
N ALA A 147 7.39 9.38 -11.29
CA ALA A 147 6.02 8.96 -11.58
C ALA A 147 5.89 8.68 -13.08
N GLY A 148 4.76 8.08 -13.46
CA GLY A 148 4.46 7.72 -14.84
C GLY A 148 4.87 6.28 -15.20
N PRO A 149 4.59 5.88 -16.44
CA PRO A 149 4.73 4.51 -16.89
C PRO A 149 6.19 4.06 -16.89
N ILE A 150 6.37 2.74 -16.93
CA ILE A 150 7.69 2.13 -17.10
C ILE A 150 8.35 2.71 -18.36
N ASP A 151 9.66 2.93 -18.27
CA ASP A 151 10.54 3.55 -19.26
C ASP A 151 10.47 5.08 -19.35
N SER A 152 9.59 5.75 -18.57
CA SER A 152 9.62 7.21 -18.41
C SER A 152 10.48 7.68 -17.23
N GLN A 153 10.97 6.76 -16.40
CA GLN A 153 11.73 7.11 -15.19
C GLN A 153 13.15 7.63 -15.47
N PRO A 154 13.70 8.49 -14.59
CA PRO A 154 15.11 8.86 -14.62
C PRO A 154 16.07 7.66 -14.59
N ALA A 155 17.24 7.83 -15.19
CA ALA A 155 18.29 6.82 -15.21
C ALA A 155 18.68 6.36 -13.79
N GLY A 156 18.86 5.05 -13.62
CA GLY A 156 19.19 4.44 -12.32
C GLY A 156 17.99 4.15 -11.41
N LEU A 157 16.77 4.47 -11.85
CA LEU A 157 15.54 4.07 -11.18
C LEU A 157 14.87 2.89 -11.89
N MET A 158 14.21 2.06 -11.11
CA MET A 158 13.41 0.93 -11.57
C MET A 158 12.13 0.80 -10.73
N PRO A 159 11.07 0.20 -11.26
CA PRO A 159 9.90 -0.16 -10.48
C PRO A 159 10.30 -0.96 -9.24
N TRP A 160 9.66 -0.68 -8.11
CA TRP A 160 10.06 -1.25 -6.81
C TRP A 160 10.12 -2.78 -6.78
N TYR A 161 9.26 -3.45 -7.54
CA TYR A 161 9.19 -4.91 -7.62
C TYR A 161 10.30 -5.53 -8.50
N ARG A 162 10.95 -4.72 -9.35
CA ARG A 162 12.08 -5.14 -10.20
C ARG A 162 13.45 -5.04 -9.52
N VAL A 163 13.51 -4.54 -8.28
CA VAL A 163 14.76 -4.52 -7.51
C VAL A 163 15.32 -5.95 -7.40
N PRO A 164 16.62 -6.16 -7.59
CA PRO A 164 17.23 -7.49 -7.46
C PRO A 164 17.24 -7.97 -6.01
N ASN A 165 17.31 -9.30 -5.81
CA ASN A 165 17.51 -9.94 -4.50
C ASN A 165 16.46 -9.59 -3.43
N ARG A 166 15.22 -9.30 -3.85
CA ARG A 166 14.11 -9.04 -2.93
C ARG A 166 13.80 -10.28 -2.09
N LEU A 167 13.67 -10.08 -0.78
CA LEU A 167 13.29 -11.14 0.16
C LEU A 167 11.84 -11.62 -0.02
N THR A 168 11.03 -10.87 -0.76
CA THR A 168 9.64 -11.21 -1.11
C THR A 168 9.45 -11.65 -2.55
N SER A 169 10.53 -12.04 -3.25
CA SER A 169 10.47 -12.48 -4.66
C SER A 169 9.60 -13.72 -4.92
N GLN A 170 9.26 -14.49 -3.89
CA GLN A 170 8.42 -15.69 -3.98
C GLN A 170 6.92 -15.41 -3.72
N LEU A 171 6.54 -14.17 -3.38
CA LEU A 171 5.14 -13.83 -3.16
C LEU A 171 4.41 -13.59 -4.48
N ASN A 172 3.10 -13.87 -4.50
CA ASN A 172 2.21 -13.31 -5.53
C ASN A 172 1.59 -12.02 -4.97
N VAL A 173 2.01 -10.87 -5.48
CA VAL A 173 1.60 -9.55 -5.00
C VAL A 173 0.69 -8.89 -6.02
N VAL A 174 -0.53 -8.56 -5.61
CA VAL A 174 -1.45 -7.69 -6.34
C VAL A 174 -1.33 -6.29 -5.77
N PHE A 175 -1.21 -5.28 -6.63
CA PHE A 175 -1.10 -3.90 -6.22
C PHE A 175 -1.62 -2.92 -7.28
N ALA A 176 -1.96 -1.71 -6.87
CA ALA A 176 -2.50 -0.66 -7.72
C ALA A 176 -1.92 0.69 -7.27
N ASP A 177 -0.87 1.14 -7.96
CA ASP A 177 -0.19 2.39 -7.62
C ASP A 177 -0.60 3.56 -8.53
N ASP A 178 -0.24 4.77 -8.08
CA ASP A 178 -0.44 6.02 -8.82
C ASP A 178 0.45 6.11 -10.08
N ALA A 179 1.44 5.22 -10.24
CA ALA A 179 2.25 5.17 -11.46
C ALA A 179 1.54 4.40 -12.58
N HIS A 180 0.46 3.69 -12.26
CA HIS A 180 -0.36 2.91 -13.20
C HIS A 180 0.48 1.95 -14.02
N PHE A 181 1.38 1.22 -13.37
CA PHE A 181 2.21 0.24 -14.05
C PHE A 181 1.33 -0.73 -14.87
N ALA A 182 1.62 -0.82 -16.16
CA ALA A 182 1.07 -1.82 -17.05
C ALA A 182 2.21 -2.77 -17.43
N ASP A 183 2.65 -3.58 -16.47
CA ASP A 183 3.67 -4.61 -16.68
C ASP A 183 3.02 -5.99 -16.56
N SER A 184 2.85 -6.67 -17.69
CA SER A 184 2.21 -7.99 -17.72
C SER A 184 3.18 -9.15 -17.44
N VAL A 185 4.48 -8.91 -17.25
CA VAL A 185 5.50 -9.97 -17.37
C VAL A 185 6.47 -10.06 -16.17
N TYR A 186 6.14 -9.53 -14.99
CA TYR A 186 6.99 -9.75 -13.81
C TYR A 186 6.44 -10.85 -12.90
N ALA A 187 7.15 -11.98 -12.83
CA ALA A 187 6.70 -13.18 -12.13
C ALA A 187 6.36 -12.90 -10.66
N GLY A 188 5.13 -13.24 -10.26
CA GLY A 188 4.61 -13.02 -8.91
C GLY A 188 4.19 -11.57 -8.61
N PHE A 189 4.21 -10.64 -9.56
CA PHE A 189 3.77 -9.27 -9.33
C PHE A 189 2.74 -8.86 -10.37
N HIS A 190 1.57 -8.44 -9.88
CA HIS A 190 0.37 -8.21 -10.67
C HIS A 190 -0.10 -6.76 -10.46
N PRO A 191 0.51 -5.79 -11.18
CA PRO A 191 0.05 -4.41 -11.13
C PRO A 191 -1.33 -4.30 -11.80
N LEU A 192 -2.24 -3.57 -11.15
CA LEU A 192 -3.56 -3.22 -11.67
C LEU A 192 -3.54 -1.76 -12.08
N GLY A 193 -3.76 -1.50 -13.38
CA GLY A 193 -3.91 -0.14 -13.92
C GLY A 193 -5.38 0.23 -14.10
N GLY A 194 -5.74 1.49 -13.83
CA GLY A 194 -7.11 1.99 -14.01
C GLY A 194 -8.18 1.19 -13.23
N LEU A 195 -9.42 1.21 -13.72
CA LEU A 195 -10.47 0.33 -13.21
C LEU A 195 -10.26 -1.07 -13.79
N SER A 196 -9.64 -1.94 -13.00
CA SER A 196 -9.29 -3.31 -13.40
C SER A 196 -9.86 -4.35 -12.44
N ALA A 197 -10.06 -5.56 -12.96
CA ALA A 197 -10.42 -6.74 -12.17
C ALA A 197 -9.50 -7.90 -12.56
N LEU A 198 -8.97 -8.60 -11.56
CA LEU A 198 -8.18 -9.81 -11.74
C LEU A 198 -8.90 -10.97 -11.07
N GLN A 199 -9.25 -11.99 -11.84
CA GLN A 199 -9.86 -13.20 -11.29
C GLN A 199 -8.76 -14.11 -10.75
N LEU A 200 -8.72 -14.24 -9.42
CA LEU A 200 -7.81 -15.15 -8.73
C LEU A 200 -8.47 -16.53 -8.57
N SER A 201 -7.68 -17.59 -8.70
CA SER A 201 -8.11 -18.96 -8.43
C SER A 201 -7.11 -19.65 -7.53
N THR A 202 -7.60 -20.56 -6.69
CA THR A 202 -6.75 -21.39 -5.83
C THR A 202 -5.85 -22.25 -6.72
N PRO A 203 -4.53 -22.30 -6.47
CA PRO A 203 -3.64 -23.21 -7.18
C PRO A 203 -4.19 -24.63 -7.08
N THR A 204 -4.53 -25.25 -8.21
CA THR A 204 -5.09 -26.61 -8.24
C THR A 204 -3.96 -27.61 -8.05
N GLY A 205 -3.56 -27.83 -6.80
CA GLY A 205 -2.52 -28.81 -6.46
C GLY A 205 -3.09 -30.22 -6.37
N THR A 206 -2.90 -31.05 -7.40
CA THR A 206 -2.72 -32.49 -7.20
C THR A 206 -1.27 -32.80 -7.57
N ILE A 207 -0.38 -32.80 -6.58
CA ILE A 207 0.90 -33.49 -6.72
C ILE A 207 0.58 -34.95 -6.45
N ALA A 208 0.42 -35.74 -7.51
CA ALA A 208 0.44 -37.19 -7.41
C ALA A 208 1.86 -37.58 -6.99
N VAL A 209 2.03 -37.94 -5.72
CA VAL A 209 3.15 -38.75 -5.28
C VAL A 209 2.82 -40.17 -5.69
N THR A 210 3.35 -40.60 -6.84
CA THR A 210 3.43 -42.03 -7.15
C THR A 210 4.52 -42.68 -6.29
N PRO A 211 4.31 -43.92 -5.84
CA PRO A 211 5.11 -44.59 -4.82
C PRO A 211 6.54 -44.92 -5.26
#